data_AF-J0GVE6-F1
#
_entry.id   AF-J0GVE6-F1
#
_cell.length_a   1.000
_cell.length_b   1.000
_cell.length_c   1.000
_cell.angle_alpha   90.00
_cell.angle_beta   90.00
_cell.angle_gamma   90.00
#
_symmetry.space_group_name_H-M   'P 1'
#
loop_
_entity.id
_entity.type
_entity.pdbx_description
1 polymer ?
#
loop_
_entity_poly.entity_id
_entity_poly.type
_entity_poly.pdbx_seq_one_letter_code
_entity_poly.pdbx_strand_id
1 'polypeptide(L)' 'MFIGTMAQDLLAIRPDAVIATELGYYMVDYDKLDIAMISVSDDLSRLAAETALAQAVKAARKRAPVSVQPAM' A
#
# COMPACT_ATOMS: atom_id res chain seq x y z
N MET A 1 -4.24 -1.71 5.11
CA MET A 1 -4.37 -0.74 3.99
C MET A 1 -4.95 -1.50 2.82
N PHE A 2 -6.14 -1.13 2.35
CA PHE A 2 -6.78 -1.79 1.21
C PHE A 2 -6.38 -1.05 -0.07
N ILE A 3 -5.87 -1.79 -1.06
CA ILE A 3 -5.52 -1.26 -2.38
C ILE A 3 -6.66 -1.68 -3.32
N GLY A 4 -7.33 -0.72 -3.94
CA GLY A 4 -8.44 -0.95 -4.85
C GLY A 4 -8.76 0.29 -5.68
N THR A 5 -9.57 0.12 -6.72
CA THR A 5 -9.99 1.20 -7.64
C THR A 5 -11.50 1.44 -7.52
N MET A 6 -11.96 2.69 -7.56
CA MET A 6 -13.39 2.97 -7.59
C MET A 6 -13.93 2.85 -9.01
N ALA A 7 -15.19 2.43 -9.17
CA ALA A 7 -15.84 2.33 -10.48
C ALA A 7 -15.87 3.68 -11.22
N GLN A 8 -15.94 4.78 -10.48
CA GLN A 8 -15.93 6.14 -11.01
C GLN A 8 -14.61 6.48 -11.70
N ASP A 9 -13.49 6.01 -11.17
CA ASP A 9 -12.17 6.23 -11.76
C ASP A 9 -12.05 5.51 -13.10
N LEU A 10 -12.73 4.38 -13.24
CA LEU A 10 -12.71 3.54 -14.43
C LEU A 10 -13.62 4.06 -15.55
N LEU A 11 -14.61 4.91 -15.26
CA LEU A 11 -15.55 5.44 -16.27
C LEU A 11 -14.84 6.16 -17.43
N ALA A 12 -13.71 6.82 -17.16
CA ALA A 12 -12.98 7.57 -18.19
C ALA A 12 -11.89 6.75 -18.91
N ILE A 13 -11.40 5.67 -18.30
CA ILE A 13 -10.20 4.95 -18.76
C ILE A 13 -10.44 3.48 -19.15
N ARG A 14 -11.38 2.81 -18.49
CA ARG A 14 -11.79 1.40 -18.70
C ARG A 14 -13.30 1.26 -18.46
N PRO A 15 -14.14 1.90 -19.29
CA PRO A 15 -15.60 1.84 -19.13
C PRO A 15 -16.16 0.42 -19.36
N ASP A 16 -15.42 -0.43 -20.08
CA ASP A 16 -15.74 -1.83 -20.31
C ASP A 16 -15.76 -2.68 -19.03
N ALA A 17 -14.99 -2.26 -18.01
CA ALA A 17 -14.91 -2.88 -16.69
C ALA A 17 -15.86 -2.24 -15.66
N VAL A 18 -16.81 -1.40 -16.11
CA VAL A 18 -17.85 -0.81 -15.26
C VAL A 18 -19.20 -1.39 -15.61
N ILE A 19 -19.91 -1.89 -14.60
CA ILE A 19 -21.26 -2.46 -14.71
C ILE A 19 -22.24 -1.64 -13.90
N ALA A 20 -23.37 -1.29 -14.52
CA ALA A 20 -24.48 -0.65 -13.83
C ALA A 20 -25.32 -1.74 -13.14
N THR A 21 -25.55 -1.57 -11.85
CA THR A 21 -26.45 -2.45 -11.08
C THR A 21 -27.89 -2.01 -11.23
N GLU A 22 -28.83 -2.94 -11.01
CA GLU A 22 -30.28 -2.64 -10.97
C GLU A 22 -30.66 -1.59 -9.90
N LEU A 23 -29.77 -1.40 -8.91
CA LEU A 23 -29.92 -0.42 -7.84
C LEU A 23 -29.44 1.00 -8.24
N GLY A 24 -28.98 1.19 -9.48
CA GLY A 24 -28.57 2.50 -9.99
C GLY A 24 -27.14 2.93 -9.62
N TYR A 25 -26.33 2.02 -9.08
CA TYR A 25 -24.92 2.28 -8.77
C TYR A 25 -23.99 1.56 -9.74
N TYR A 26 -22.82 2.17 -10.00
CA TYR A 26 -21.76 1.55 -10.76
C TYR A 26 -20.91 0.63 -9.89
N MET A 27 -20.68 -0.58 -10.36
CA MET A 27 -19.76 -1.55 -9.80
C MET A 27 -18.61 -1.82 -10.77
N VAL A 28 -17.50 -2.26 -10.20
CA VAL A 28 -16.32 -2.70 -10.96
C VAL A 28 -16.49 -4.18 -11.32
N ASP A 29 -16.39 -4.49 -12.60
CA ASP A 29 -16.24 -5.85 -13.11
C ASP A 29 -14.75 -6.22 -13.07
N TYR A 30 -14.33 -6.88 -11.98
CA TYR A 30 -12.95 -7.26 -11.77
C TYR A 30 -12.47 -8.37 -12.70
N ASP A 31 -13.38 -9.15 -13.31
CA ASP A 31 -13.00 -10.22 -14.25
C ASP A 31 -12.52 -9.64 -15.59
N LYS A 32 -12.95 -8.42 -15.92
CA LYS A 32 -12.47 -7.69 -17.09
C LYS A 32 -11.21 -6.91 -16.83
N LEU A 33 -10.87 -6.66 -15.57
CA LEU A 33 -9.62 -6.02 -15.24
C LEU A 33 -8.50 -7.06 -15.37
N ASP A 34 -7.48 -6.75 -16.17
CA ASP A 34 -6.30 -7.60 -16.38
C ASP A 34 -5.38 -7.62 -15.14
N ILE A 35 -5.95 -7.66 -13.94
CA ILE A 35 -5.28 -7.63 -12.64
C ILE A 35 -5.83 -8.73 -11.74
N ALA A 36 -4.93 -9.55 -11.19
CA ALA A 36 -5.28 -10.53 -10.18
C ALA A 36 -5.32 -9.86 -8.79
N MET A 37 -6.47 -9.91 -8.13
CA MET A 37 -6.59 -9.50 -6.73
C MET A 37 -5.87 -10.52 -5.85
N ILE A 38 -4.73 -10.13 -5.28
CA ILE A 38 -4.02 -10.92 -4.27
C ILE A 38 -4.23 -10.30 -2.89
N SER A 39 -4.64 -11.10 -1.91
CA SER A 39 -4.58 -10.65 -0.52
C SER A 39 -3.14 -10.81 -0.04
N VAL A 40 -2.53 -9.71 0.38
CA VAL A 40 -1.26 -9.79 1.08
C VAL A 40 -1.57 -10.24 2.50
N SER A 41 -1.09 -11.42 2.89
CA SER A 41 -1.25 -11.92 4.25
C SER A 41 -0.69 -10.90 5.25
N ASP A 42 -1.41 -10.65 6.35
CA ASP A 42 -1.01 -9.67 7.38
C ASP A 42 0.41 -9.93 7.91
N ASP A 43 0.87 -11.19 7.89
CA ASP A 43 2.22 -11.58 8.29
C ASP A 43 3.31 -10.96 7.41
N LEU A 44 3.12 -10.88 6.09
CA LEU A 44 4.07 -10.23 5.17
C LEU A 44 4.09 -8.73 5.38
N SER A 45 2.92 -8.14 5.64
CA SER A 45 2.79 -6.71 5.95
C SER A 45 3.47 -6.35 7.28
N ARG A 46 3.32 -7.19 8.30
CA ARG A 46 3.98 -7.02 9.59
C ARG A 46 5.49 -7.19 9.47
N LEU A 47 5.96 -8.21 8.75
CA LEU A 47 7.38 -8.44 8.51
C LEU A 47 8.03 -7.25 7.79
N ALA A 48 7.35 -6.68 6.79
CA ALA A 48 7.81 -5.50 6.06
C ALA A 48 7.87 -4.24 6.96
N ALA A 49 6.86 -4.04 7.82
CA ALA A 49 6.86 -2.93 8.78
C ALA A 49 7.96 -3.08 9.85
N GLU A 50 8.16 -4.28 10.38
CA GLU A 50 9.23 -4.61 11.33
C GLU A 50 10.62 -4.42 10.72
N THR A 51 10.82 -4.83 9.46
CA THR A 51 12.10 -4.59 8.76
C THR A 51 12.35 -3.12 8.48
N ALA A 52 11.32 -2.36 8.07
CA ALA A 52 11.43 -0.92 7.89
C ALA A 52 11.80 -0.20 9.20
N LEU A 53 11.18 -0.58 10.32
CA LEU A 53 11.50 -0.05 11.64
C LEU A 53 12.93 -0.41 12.07
N ALA A 54 13.35 -1.67 11.89
CA ALA A 54 14.70 -2.11 12.21
C ALA A 54 15.77 -1.35 11.40
N GLN A 55 15.49 -1.07 10.12
CA GLN A 55 16.37 -0.25 9.29
C GLN A 55 16.41 1.20 9.76
N ALA A 56 15.27 1.80 10.13
CA ALA A 56 15.21 3.15 10.67
C ALA A 56 16.01 3.27 11.99
N VAL A 57 15.86 2.31 12.91
CA VAL A 57 16.62 2.26 14.18
C VAL A 57 18.12 2.09 13.92
N LYS A 58 18.50 1.20 12.98
CA LYS A 58 19.91 1.02 12.60
C LYS A 58 20.50 2.28 11.97
N ALA A 59 19.75 2.98 11.13
CA ALA A 59 20.15 4.25 10.53
C ALA A 59 20.26 5.37 11.58
N ALA A 60 19.33 5.44 12.53
CA ALA A 60 19.37 6.39 13.64
C ALA A 60 20.57 6.17 14.56
N ARG A 61 20.87 4.91 14.92
CA ARG A 61 22.08 4.56 15.70
C ARG A 61 23.37 4.93 14.97
N LYS A 62 23.43 4.76 13.65
CA LYS A 62 24.61 5.16 12.85
C LYS A 62 24.79 6.68 12.77
N ARG A 63 23.71 7.46 12.97
CA ARG A 63 23.70 8.93 12.95
C ARG A 63 23.81 9.55 14.33
N ALA A 64 23.85 8.76 15.40
CA ALA A 64 24.07 9.27 16.74
C ALA A 64 25.51 9.83 16.83
N PRO A 65 25.69 11.12 17.19
CA PRO A 65 27.01 11.69 17.33
C PRO A 65 27.74 11.01 18.49
N VAL A 66 28.97 10.56 18.22
CA VAL A 66 29.92 10.19 19.28
C VAL A 66 30.02 11.41 20.20
N SER A 67 29.60 11.24 21.46
CA SER A 67 29.76 12.24 22.51
C SER A 67 31.25 12.54 22.66
N VAL A 68 31.71 13.62 22.04
CA VAL A 68 33.00 14.24 22.33
C VAL A 68 32.90 14.78 23.76
N GLN A 69 33.52 14.07 24.70
CA GLN A 69 33.75 14.60 26.05
C GLN A 69 34.67 15.83 25.92
N PRO A 70 34.33 16.98 26.53
CA PRO A 70 35.26 18.09 26.61
C PRO A 70 36.41 17.69 27.55
N ALA A 71 37.65 17.80 27.06
CA ALA A 71 38.84 17.70 27.88
C ALA A 71 38.96 18.96 28.76
N MET A 72 39.41 18.73 30.00
CA MET A 72 39.61 19.62 31.16
C MET A 72 39.63 21.14 30.92
#